data_AF-A0A949HK62-F1
#
_entry.id   AF-A0A949HK62-F1
#
_cell.length_a   1.000
_cell.length_b   1.000
_cell.length_c   1.000
_cell.angle_alpha   90.00
_cell.angle_beta   90.00
_cell.angle_gamma   90.00
#
_symmetry.space_group_name_H-M   'P 1'
#
loop_
_entity.id
_entity.type
_entity.pdbx_description
1 polymer ?
#
loop_
_entity_poly.entity_id
_entity_poly.type
_entity_poly.pdbx_seq_one_letter_code
_entity_poly.pdbx_strand_id
1 'polypeptide(L)'
;MTVFEYGCGGSTFWWADRTASVDSVEHIPKWYEDLNPKVPKNVALHLVELKEDGDYCRTPLRLEKRFDLIMIDGRDRVNCALQGVGALKDDGVILWDNAERAEYQRGYDFLIDQGFKRLDFWGMGPSRVVKWSTALFYRPKNVFGL
;
A
#
# COMPACT_ATOMS: atom_id res chain seq x y z
N MET A 1 -8.50 -12.88 -0.86
CA MET A 1 -7.84 -11.59 -1.11
C MET A 1 -6.45 -11.63 -0.49
N THR A 2 -5.46 -11.17 -1.22
CA THR A 2 -4.03 -11.09 -0.86
C THR A 2 -3.61 -9.63 -0.92
N VAL A 3 -2.96 -9.16 0.14
CA VAL A 3 -2.60 -7.74 0.31
C VAL A 3 -1.09 -7.60 0.33
N PHE A 4 -0.60 -6.58 -0.37
CA PHE A 4 0.72 -6.02 -0.12
C PHE A 4 0.58 -4.64 0.55
N GLU A 5 1.42 -4.35 1.53
CA GLU A 5 1.39 -3.11 2.29
C GLU A 5 2.78 -2.46 2.34
N TYR A 6 2.85 -1.17 2.00
CA TYR A 6 4.02 -0.34 2.27
C TYR A 6 3.84 0.34 3.62
N GLY A 7 4.71 0.02 4.59
CA GLY A 7 4.67 0.52 5.96
C GLY A 7 3.82 -0.36 6.85
N CYS A 8 4.43 -1.01 7.86
CA CYS A 8 3.70 -1.92 8.73
C CYS A 8 3.21 -1.24 10.02
N GLY A 9 2.13 -1.74 10.61
CA GLY A 9 1.55 -1.17 11.82
C GLY A 9 0.18 -1.72 12.17
N GLY A 10 -0.73 -0.85 12.62
CA GLY A 10 -2.09 -1.25 13.00
C GLY A 10 -2.90 -1.81 11.83
N SER A 11 -2.72 -1.24 10.64
CA SER A 11 -3.34 -1.71 9.40
C SER A 11 -2.94 -3.15 9.06
N THR A 12 -1.70 -3.55 9.33
CA THR A 12 -1.21 -4.91 9.12
C THR A 12 -2.08 -5.95 9.85
N PHE A 13 -2.39 -5.71 11.12
CA PHE A 13 -3.29 -6.59 11.89
C PHE A 13 -4.73 -6.55 11.37
N TRP A 14 -5.21 -5.37 11.02
CA TRP A 14 -6.57 -5.21 10.48
C TRP A 14 -6.77 -6.01 9.19
N TRP A 15 -5.77 -5.99 8.30
CA TRP A 15 -5.74 -6.78 7.07
C TRP A 15 -5.58 -8.27 7.34
N ALA A 16 -4.73 -8.65 8.30
CA ALA A 16 -4.50 -10.05 8.65
C ALA A 16 -5.81 -10.78 9.04
N ASP A 17 -6.72 -10.10 9.73
CA ASP A 17 -8.01 -10.67 10.13
C ASP A 17 -9.01 -10.85 8.97
N ARG A 18 -8.79 -10.18 7.84
CA ARG A 18 -9.79 -10.03 6.75
C ARG A 18 -9.34 -10.60 5.42
N THR A 19 -8.10 -11.07 5.34
CA THR A 19 -7.46 -11.45 4.08
C THR A 19 -6.76 -12.79 4.22
N ALA A 20 -6.52 -13.44 3.09
CA ALA A 20 -5.83 -14.73 3.06
C ALA A 20 -4.35 -14.58 3.42
N SER A 21 -3.72 -13.47 3.04
CA SER A 21 -2.32 -13.17 3.37
C SER A 21 -2.02 -11.68 3.25
N VAL A 22 -1.04 -11.23 4.03
CA VAL A 22 -0.48 -9.87 3.99
C VAL A 22 1.04 -9.98 3.87
N ASP A 23 1.61 -9.37 2.84
CA ASP A 23 3.05 -9.08 2.75
C ASP A 23 3.24 -7.58 3.05
N SER A 24 4.03 -7.21 4.06
CA SER A 24 4.21 -5.79 4.44
C SER A 24 5.69 -5.42 4.54
N VAL A 25 6.10 -4.31 3.91
CA VAL A 25 7.48 -3.82 3.94
C VAL A 25 7.66 -2.72 4.98
N GLU A 26 8.74 -2.80 5.76
CA GLU A 26 9.14 -1.83 6.77
C GLU A 26 10.60 -1.43 6.59
N HIS A 27 10.92 -0.18 6.92
CA HIS A 27 12.26 0.40 6.79
C HIS A 27 12.94 0.73 8.12
N ILE A 28 12.19 0.77 9.23
CA ILE A 28 12.70 1.06 10.56
C ILE A 28 13.01 -0.27 11.27
N PRO A 29 14.29 -0.65 11.47
CA PRO A 29 14.65 -1.95 12.02
C PRO A 29 14.03 -2.21 13.40
N LYS A 30 14.05 -1.19 14.28
CA LYS A 30 13.45 -1.29 15.61
C LYS A 30 11.94 -1.58 15.55
N TRP A 31 11.23 -0.94 14.62
CA TRP A 31 9.79 -1.16 14.47
C TRP A 31 9.49 -2.56 13.95
N TYR A 32 10.28 -3.04 12.99
CA TYR A 32 10.24 -4.41 12.51
C TYR A 32 10.49 -5.42 13.63
N GLU A 33 11.56 -5.25 14.42
CA GLU A 33 11.90 -6.11 15.55
C GLU A 33 10.78 -6.17 16.60
N ASP A 34 10.14 -5.03 16.87
CA ASP A 34 9.03 -4.94 17.81
C ASP A 34 7.75 -5.62 17.28
N LEU A 35 7.50 -5.59 15.96
CA LEU A 35 6.25 -6.04 15.35
C LEU A 35 6.30 -7.49 14.85
N ASN A 36 7.41 -7.91 14.23
CA ASN A 36 7.58 -9.22 13.62
C ASN A 36 7.24 -10.42 14.53
N PRO A 37 7.56 -10.44 15.83
CA PRO A 37 7.15 -11.55 16.69
C PRO A 37 5.66 -11.56 17.04
N LYS A 38 4.92 -10.49 16.76
CA LYS A 38 3.50 -10.31 17.13
C LYS A 38 2.55 -10.57 15.97
N VAL A 39 3.02 -10.53 14.73
CA VAL A 39 2.13 -10.66 13.57
C VAL A 39 1.57 -12.09 13.45
N PRO A 40 0.33 -12.25 12.97
CA PRO A 40 -0.26 -13.56 12.72
C PRO A 40 0.48 -14.36 11.63
N LYS A 41 0.22 -15.67 11.56
CA LYS A 41 0.88 -16.58 10.60
C LYS A 41 0.65 -16.24 9.12
N ASN A 42 -0.42 -15.53 8.79
CA ASN A 42 -0.72 -15.12 7.43
C ASN A 42 -0.06 -13.78 7.05
N VAL A 43 0.81 -13.24 7.91
CA VAL A 43 1.57 -12.01 7.66
C VAL A 43 3.05 -12.35 7.47
N ALA A 44 3.65 -11.80 6.41
CA ALA A 44 5.08 -11.77 6.21
C ALA A 44 5.56 -10.31 6.25
N LEU A 45 6.44 -9.99 7.21
CA LEU A 45 7.10 -8.69 7.27
C LEU A 45 8.46 -8.74 6.57
N HIS A 46 8.76 -7.70 5.80
CA HIS A 46 10.01 -7.56 5.05
C HIS A 46 10.74 -6.30 5.50
N LEU A 47 11.89 -6.45 6.16
CA LEU A 47 12.74 -5.31 6.52
C LEU A 47 13.61 -4.90 5.33
N VAL A 48 13.39 -3.71 4.79
CA VAL A 48 14.11 -3.17 3.63
C VAL A 48 14.51 -1.73 3.88
N GLU A 49 15.80 -1.42 3.70
CA GLU A 49 16.32 -0.06 3.86
C GLU A 49 15.59 0.93 2.93
N LEU A 50 15.23 2.09 3.47
CA LEU A 50 14.61 3.14 2.69
C LEU A 50 15.65 3.91 1.88
N LYS A 51 15.64 3.70 0.57
CA LYS A 51 16.30 4.53 -0.43
C LYS A 51 15.24 5.01 -1.42
N GLU A 52 15.27 6.29 -1.75
CA GLU A 52 14.38 6.87 -2.76
C GLU A 52 14.54 6.11 -4.07
N ASP A 53 13.42 5.65 -4.63
CA ASP A 53 13.40 4.78 -5.80
C ASP A 53 14.34 3.57 -5.66
N GLY A 54 14.40 2.98 -4.47
CA GLY A 54 15.25 1.83 -4.14
C GLY A 54 14.51 0.50 -4.04
N ASP A 55 15.05 -0.42 -3.24
CA ASP A 55 14.45 -1.74 -3.04
C ASP A 55 13.12 -1.67 -2.28
N TYR A 56 12.95 -0.68 -1.40
CA TYR A 56 11.71 -0.51 -0.62
C TYR A 56 10.48 -0.48 -1.52
N CYS A 57 10.44 0.41 -2.52
CA CYS A 57 9.30 0.54 -3.43
C CYS A 57 9.16 -0.65 -4.40
N ARG A 58 10.25 -1.40 -4.65
CA ARG A 58 10.27 -2.60 -5.52
C ARG A 58 9.97 -3.90 -4.79
N THR A 59 9.85 -3.89 -3.47
CA THR A 59 9.60 -5.09 -2.66
C THR A 59 8.50 -6.00 -3.23
N PRO A 60 7.29 -5.54 -3.62
CA PRO A 60 6.27 -6.45 -4.10
C PRO A 60 6.62 -7.13 -5.43
N LEU A 61 7.44 -6.49 -6.28
CA LEU A 61 7.94 -7.11 -7.52
C LEU A 61 8.92 -8.24 -7.23
N ARG A 62 9.79 -8.04 -6.22
CA ARG A 62 10.82 -9.01 -5.82
C ARG A 62 10.26 -10.26 -5.14
N LEU A 63 9.02 -10.18 -4.65
CA LEU A 63 8.32 -11.34 -4.09
C LEU A 63 7.81 -12.32 -5.14
N GLU A 64 7.87 -11.95 -6.43
CA GLU A 64 7.37 -12.76 -7.56
C GLU A 64 5.88 -13.17 -7.38
N LYS A 65 5.10 -12.32 -6.69
CA LYS A 65 3.67 -12.49 -6.45
C LYS A 65 2.87 -11.39 -7.13
N ARG A 66 1.56 -11.63 -7.27
CA ARG A 66 0.58 -10.63 -7.69
C ARG A 66 -0.47 -10.46 -6.60
N PHE A 67 -0.82 -9.23 -6.27
CA PHE A 67 -1.70 -8.91 -5.15
C PHE A 67 -3.07 -8.42 -5.62
N ASP A 68 -4.11 -8.76 -4.86
CA ASP A 68 -5.47 -8.24 -5.08
C ASP A 68 -5.57 -6.77 -4.67
N LEU A 69 -4.81 -6.37 -3.64
CA LEU A 69 -4.76 -5.00 -3.15
C LEU A 69 -3.32 -4.63 -2.77
N ILE A 70 -2.92 -3.41 -3.14
CA ILE A 70 -1.68 -2.78 -2.68
C ILE A 70 -2.04 -1.55 -1.85
N MET A 71 -1.59 -1.52 -0.60
CA MET A 71 -1.78 -0.40 0.33
C MET A 71 -0.52 0.47 0.39
N ILE A 72 -0.65 1.75 0.04
CA ILE A 72 0.44 2.73 0.09
C ILE A 72 0.24 3.61 1.34
N ASP A 73 0.90 3.22 2.44
CA ASP A 73 0.88 3.99 3.70
C ASP A 73 2.31 4.21 4.29
N GLY A 74 3.33 4.00 3.46
CA GLY A 74 4.72 4.01 3.90
C GLY A 74 5.47 5.29 3.58
N ARG A 75 6.70 5.11 3.11
CA ARG A 75 7.55 6.15 2.52
C ARG A 75 7.68 5.94 1.02
N ASP A 76 8.33 6.88 0.34
CA ASP A 76 8.58 6.81 -1.11
C ASP A 76 7.30 6.56 -1.94
N ARG A 77 6.17 7.16 -1.50
CA ARG A 77 4.82 6.77 -1.92
C ARG A 77 4.59 6.88 -3.44
N VAL A 78 5.18 7.88 -4.08
CA VAL A 78 5.12 8.03 -5.54
C VAL A 78 5.78 6.84 -6.24
N ASN A 79 7.01 6.50 -5.89
CA ASN A 79 7.69 5.36 -6.50
C ASN A 79 7.04 4.02 -6.10
N CYS A 80 6.45 3.91 -4.90
CA CYS A 80 5.64 2.75 -4.53
C CYS A 80 4.45 2.56 -5.48
N ALA A 81 3.79 3.63 -5.92
CA ALA A 81 2.75 3.53 -6.93
C ALA A 81 3.30 3.15 -8.31
N LEU A 82 4.40 3.80 -8.73
CA LEU A 82 5.04 3.51 -10.03
C LEU A 82 5.47 2.04 -10.16
N GLN A 83 6.14 1.51 -9.12
CA GLN A 83 6.67 0.15 -9.12
C GLN A 83 5.59 -0.88 -8.74
N GLY A 84 4.74 -0.55 -7.77
CA GLY A 84 3.74 -1.46 -7.21
C GLY A 84 2.72 -1.95 -8.24
N VAL A 85 2.36 -1.12 -9.23
CA VAL A 85 1.45 -1.54 -10.33
C VAL A 85 1.92 -2.81 -11.03
N GLY A 86 3.24 -3.03 -11.17
CA GLY A 86 3.76 -4.24 -11.80
C GLY A 86 3.56 -5.53 -10.99
N ALA A 87 3.22 -5.41 -9.70
CA ALA A 87 2.88 -6.51 -8.81
C ALA A 87 1.37 -6.58 -8.50
N LEU A 88 0.55 -5.73 -9.11
CA LEU A 88 -0.89 -5.76 -8.96
C LEU A 88 -1.51 -6.76 -9.94
N LYS A 89 -2.54 -7.48 -9.52
CA LYS A 89 -3.37 -8.27 -10.45
C LYS A 89 -4.13 -7.35 -11.42
N ASP A 90 -4.57 -7.89 -12.53
CA ASP A 90 -5.29 -7.13 -13.57
C ASP A 90 -6.59 -6.49 -13.04
N ASP A 91 -7.26 -7.20 -12.12
CA ASP A 91 -8.45 -6.79 -11.38
C ASP A 91 -8.14 -6.20 -9.99
N GLY A 92 -6.86 -6.07 -9.64
CA GLY A 92 -6.44 -5.55 -8.35
C GLY A 92 -6.66 -4.04 -8.22
N VAL A 93 -6.58 -3.56 -6.98
CA VAL A 93 -6.77 -2.15 -6.63
C VAL A 93 -5.61 -1.60 -5.80
N ILE A 94 -5.44 -0.28 -5.82
CA ILE A 94 -4.47 0.40 -4.97
C ILE A 94 -5.24 1.27 -3.98
N LEU A 95 -4.95 1.11 -2.69
CA LEU A 95 -5.43 1.99 -1.63
C LEU A 95 -4.27 2.88 -1.20
N TRP A 96 -4.47 4.19 -1.18
CA TRP A 96 -3.42 5.16 -0.95
C TRP A 96 -3.81 6.10 0.18
N ASP A 97 -3.07 6.06 1.30
CA ASP A 97 -3.34 6.93 2.44
C ASP A 97 -2.68 8.33 2.33
N ASN A 98 -3.20 9.31 3.06
CA ASN A 98 -2.84 10.72 2.95
C ASN A 98 -2.80 11.24 1.49
N ALA A 99 -3.80 10.85 0.71
CA ALA A 99 -3.91 11.16 -0.70
C ALA A 99 -4.22 12.65 -0.99
N GLU A 100 -4.42 13.46 0.05
CA GLU A 100 -4.59 14.92 -0.06
C GLU A 100 -3.30 15.67 -0.37
N ARG A 101 -2.13 15.03 -0.20
CA ARG A 101 -0.83 15.72 -0.34
C ARG A 101 -0.51 15.99 -1.82
N ALA A 102 -0.24 17.26 -2.13
CA ALA A 102 0.03 17.73 -3.49
C ALA A 102 1.31 17.14 -4.10
N GLU A 103 2.31 16.82 -3.29
CA GLU A 103 3.58 16.23 -3.73
C GLU A 103 3.44 14.85 -4.39
N TYR A 104 2.28 14.18 -4.21
CA TYR A 104 2.00 12.87 -4.78
C TYR A 104 1.35 12.91 -6.17
N GLN A 105 1.13 14.10 -6.73
CA GLN A 105 0.43 14.29 -8.01
C GLN A 105 0.99 13.40 -9.14
N ARG A 106 2.32 13.32 -9.26
CA ARG A 106 2.99 12.48 -10.26
C ARG A 106 2.57 11.01 -10.20
N GLY A 107 2.37 10.47 -9.00
CA GLY A 107 1.92 9.09 -8.82
C GLY A 107 0.46 8.91 -9.20
N TYR A 108 -0.37 9.91 -8.94
CA TYR A 108 -1.78 9.90 -9.37
C TYR A 108 -1.89 9.92 -10.89
N ASP A 109 -1.19 10.85 -11.54
CA ASP A 109 -1.20 10.98 -13.00
C ASP A 109 -0.78 9.68 -13.67
N PHE A 110 0.29 9.05 -13.18
CA PHE A 110 0.72 7.73 -13.65
C PHE A 110 -0.39 6.67 -13.52
N LEU A 111 -1.07 6.58 -12.37
CA LEU A 111 -2.15 5.60 -12.21
C LEU A 111 -3.33 5.89 -13.15
N ILE A 112 -3.69 7.15 -13.35
CA ILE A 112 -4.74 7.53 -14.31
C ILE A 112 -4.33 7.15 -15.74
N ASP A 113 -3.09 7.39 -16.14
CA ASP A 113 -2.56 7.00 -17.45
C ASP A 113 -2.54 5.47 -17.64
N GLN A 114 -2.41 4.71 -16.55
CA GLN A 114 -2.54 3.24 -16.54
C GLN A 114 -4.01 2.75 -16.51
N GLY A 115 -4.97 3.65 -16.70
CA GLY A 115 -6.40 3.35 -16.83
C GLY A 115 -7.13 3.17 -15.50
N PHE A 116 -6.53 3.57 -14.38
CA PHE A 116 -7.24 3.57 -13.10
C PHE A 116 -8.19 4.77 -13.01
N LYS A 117 -9.31 4.57 -12.32
CA LYS A 117 -10.18 5.61 -11.79
C LYS A 117 -9.80 5.88 -10.34
N ARG A 118 -10.04 7.09 -9.86
CA ARG A 118 -9.80 7.50 -8.48
C ARG A 118 -11.11 7.78 -7.75
N LEU A 119 -11.23 7.26 -6.54
CA LEU A 119 -12.31 7.56 -5.60
C LEU A 119 -11.70 7.99 -4.25
N ASP A 120 -12.01 9.19 -3.81
CA ASP A 120 -11.47 9.76 -2.56
C ASP A 120 -12.44 9.60 -1.39
N PHE A 121 -11.90 9.17 -0.24
CA PHE A 121 -12.58 9.09 1.04
C PHE A 121 -12.00 10.12 1.99
N TRP A 122 -12.77 11.17 2.28
CA TRP A 122 -12.35 12.24 3.17
C TRP A 122 -12.80 11.99 4.61
N GLY A 123 -11.89 12.16 5.55
CA GLY A 123 -12.16 11.97 6.98
C GLY A 123 -11.30 12.87 7.86
N MET A 124 -11.54 12.81 9.17
CA MET A 124 -10.66 13.43 10.16
C MET A 124 -9.46 12.50 10.41
N GLY A 125 -8.25 13.07 10.43
CA GLY A 125 -7.06 12.30 10.78
C GLY A 125 -7.10 11.82 12.23
N PRO A 126 -6.62 10.60 12.54
CA PRO A 126 -6.43 10.17 13.91
C PRO A 126 -5.58 11.19 14.68
N SER A 127 -6.10 11.62 15.83
CA SER A 127 -5.40 12.51 16.77
C SER A 127 -5.05 13.91 16.25
N ARG A 128 -5.56 14.35 15.09
CA ARG A 128 -5.38 15.72 14.57
C ARG A 128 -6.67 16.26 13.96
N VAL A 129 -6.98 17.52 14.22
CA VAL A 129 -8.14 18.24 13.61
C VAL A 129 -7.78 18.72 12.20
N VAL A 130 -7.25 17.82 11.38
CA VAL A 130 -6.90 18.08 9.97
C VAL A 130 -7.62 17.04 9.14
N LYS A 131 -8.17 17.46 8.00
CA LYS A 131 -8.80 16.53 7.04
C LYS A 131 -7.70 15.78 6.30
N TRP A 132 -7.82 14.46 6.24
CA TRP A 132 -7.01 13.60 5.38
C TRP A 132 -7.91 12.89 4.37
N SER A 133 -7.33 12.46 3.26
CA SER A 133 -7.98 11.63 2.27
C SER A 133 -7.28 10.28 2.18
N THR A 134 -8.06 9.21 2.05
CA THR A 134 -7.57 7.94 1.52
C THR A 134 -8.17 7.77 0.12
N ALA A 135 -7.35 7.53 -0.89
CA ALA A 135 -7.80 7.35 -2.27
C ALA A 135 -7.76 5.88 -2.67
N LEU A 136 -8.84 5.41 -3.28
CA LEU A 136 -8.92 4.13 -3.97
C LEU A 136 -8.69 4.34 -5.47
N PHE A 137 -7.71 3.64 -6.02
CA PHE A 137 -7.47 3.53 -7.45
C PHE A 137 -7.91 2.16 -7.95
N TYR A 138 -8.82 2.12 -8.92
CA TYR A 138 -9.43 0.89 -9.42
C TYR A 138 -9.71 0.93 -10.93
N ARG A 139 -9.81 -0.25 -11.57
CA ARG A 139 -10.24 -0.39 -12.97
C ARG A 139 -11.69 -0.89 -13.06
N PRO A 140 -12.43 -0.73 -14.18
CA PRO A 140 -13.85 -1.11 -14.28
C PRO A 140 -14.18 -2.59 -14.01
N LYS A 141 -13.21 -3.51 -14.12
CA LYS A 141 -13.34 -4.90 -13.68
C LYS A 141 -12.34 -5.09 -12.55
N ASN A 142 -12.81 -5.01 -11.30
CA ASN A 142 -11.96 -5.06 -10.12
C ASN A 142 -12.49 -6.00 -9.04
N VAL A 143 -11.62 -6.35 -8.10
CA VAL A 143 -11.89 -7.24 -6.95
C VAL A 143 -13.02 -6.78 -6.02
N PHE A 144 -13.44 -5.51 -6.10
CA PHE A 144 -14.56 -4.98 -5.33
C PHE A 144 -15.88 -4.89 -6.10
N GLY A 145 -15.90 -5.17 -7.41
CA GLY A 145 -17.11 -5.09 -8.23
C GLY A 145 -17.67 -3.68 -8.41
N LEU A 146 -16.83 -2.65 -8.25
CA LEU A 146 -17.16 -1.23 -8.46
C LEU A 146 -17.22 -0.84 -9.94
#